data_AF-A0A1Q7VM35-F1
#
_entry.id   AF-A0A1Q7VM35-F1
#
_cell.length_a   1.000
_cell.length_b   1.000
_cell.length_c   1.000
_cell.angle_alpha   90.00
_cell.angle_beta   90.00
_cell.angle_gamma   90.00
#
_symmetry.space_group_name_H-M   'P 1'
#
loop_
_entity.id
_entity.type
_entity.pdbx_description
1 polymer ?
#
loop_
_entity_poly.entity_id
_entity_poly.type
_entity_poly.pdbx_seq_one_letter_code
_entity_poly.pdbx_strand_id
1 'polypeptide(L)'
;MLTTAVAADGVRHKVLTLSIVKGAVAGVGDTLRVQQGDDVELRWSSDKPMELHLHGYDIEVKVSPQAPAVMSFKANIPGRFPVEPHGQGLGHHRPVLYLEVHP
;
A
#
# COMPACT_ATOMS: atom_id res chain seq x y z
N MET A 1 3.04 38.69 16.98
CA MET A 1 3.55 37.30 17.11
C MET A 1 2.97 36.50 15.97
N LEU A 2 3.75 36.24 14.91
CA LEU A 2 3.42 35.19 13.93
C LEU A 2 4.41 34.07 14.16
N THR A 3 3.93 32.94 14.66
CA THR A 3 4.73 31.72 14.80
C THR A 3 4.44 30.88 13.56
N THR A 4 5.35 30.95 12.58
CA THR A 4 5.36 30.02 11.45
C THR A 4 5.75 28.65 12.00
N ALA A 5 4.84 27.69 11.96
CA ALA A 5 5.17 26.30 12.19
C ALA A 5 5.96 25.80 10.98
N VAL A 6 7.25 25.57 11.15
CA VAL A 6 8.05 24.78 10.20
C VAL A 6 7.50 23.35 10.29
N ALA A 7 6.83 22.89 9.24
CA ALA A 7 6.57 21.48 9.07
C ALA A 7 7.92 20.77 9.06
N ALA A 8 8.11 19.81 9.96
CA ALA A 8 9.32 19.01 9.96
C ALA A 8 9.37 18.18 8.67
N ASP A 9 10.15 18.65 7.69
CA ASP A 9 10.54 17.95 6.45
C ASP A 9 11.51 16.79 6.77
N GLY A 10 11.12 15.92 7.70
CA GLY A 10 11.78 14.65 7.94
C GLY A 10 11.07 13.60 7.11
N VAL A 11 11.81 12.90 6.24
CA VAL A 11 11.33 11.67 5.60
C VAL A 11 10.85 10.73 6.71
N ARG A 12 9.56 10.38 6.70
CA ARG A 12 9.00 9.47 7.71
C ARG A 12 9.03 8.06 7.14
N HIS A 13 9.73 7.17 7.82
CA HIS A 13 9.69 5.75 7.47
C HIS A 13 8.40 5.14 8.03
N LYS A 14 7.56 4.58 7.15
CA LYS A 14 6.27 3.96 7.46
C LYS A 14 6.32 2.49 7.09
N VAL A 15 6.35 1.62 8.08
CA VAL A 15 6.33 0.17 7.88
C VAL A 15 4.99 -0.38 8.36
N LEU A 16 4.27 -1.08 7.49
CA LEU A 16 2.99 -1.71 7.81
C LEU A 16 3.00 -3.19 7.42
N THR A 17 2.49 -4.03 8.31
CA THR A 17 2.29 -5.46 8.03
C THR A 17 0.82 -5.70 7.72
N LEU A 18 0.56 -6.28 6.55
CA LEU A 18 -0.76 -6.47 5.98
C LEU A 18 -0.95 -7.95 5.65
N SER A 19 -2.05 -8.53 6.14
CA SER A 19 -2.37 -9.94 5.92
C SER A 19 -3.65 -10.05 5.10
N ILE A 20 -3.59 -10.69 3.93
CA ILE A 20 -4.75 -10.94 3.10
C ILE A 20 -5.34 -12.30 3.47
N VAL A 21 -6.59 -12.31 3.94
CA VAL A 21 -7.33 -13.51 4.30
C VAL A 21 -8.67 -13.49 3.57
N LYS A 22 -9.00 -14.57 2.86
CA LYS A 22 -10.25 -14.69 2.08
C LYS A 22 -10.45 -13.52 1.09
N GLY A 23 -9.36 -12.98 0.54
CA GLY A 23 -9.39 -11.92 -0.48
C GLY A 23 -9.56 -10.49 0.06
N ALA A 24 -9.39 -10.26 1.35
CA ALA A 24 -9.39 -8.92 1.94
C ALA A 24 -8.26 -8.76 2.96
N VAL A 25 -7.78 -7.55 3.19
CA VAL A 25 -6.81 -7.31 4.27
C VAL A 25 -7.51 -7.44 5.62
N ALA A 26 -6.96 -8.26 6.51
CA ALA A 26 -7.49 -8.52 7.83
C ALA A 26 -7.06 -7.45 8.84
N GLY A 27 -7.98 -7.03 9.71
CA GLY A 27 -7.67 -6.21 10.89
C GLY A 27 -7.37 -4.73 10.62
N VAL A 28 -7.35 -4.31 9.36
CA VAL A 28 -7.25 -2.90 8.94
C VAL A 28 -8.47 -2.53 8.09
N GLY A 29 -8.76 -1.24 7.99
CA GLY A 29 -9.75 -0.75 7.03
C GLY A 29 -9.30 -0.98 5.58
N ASP A 30 -10.15 -0.56 4.64
CA ASP A 30 -9.87 -0.67 3.20
C ASP A 30 -8.89 0.39 2.67
N THR A 31 -8.46 1.34 3.52
CA THR A 31 -7.69 2.51 3.12
C THR A 31 -6.52 2.76 4.06
N LEU A 32 -5.33 2.84 3.50
CA LEU A 32 -4.09 3.29 4.15
C LEU A 32 -3.81 4.74 3.76
N ARG A 33 -3.59 5.60 4.75
CA ARG A 33 -3.24 7.02 4.54
C ARG A 33 -1.80 7.28 4.91
N VAL A 34 -1.06 7.93 4.02
CA VAL A 34 0.33 8.38 4.22
C VAL A 34 0.49 9.82 3.75
N GLN A 35 1.56 10.49 4.16
CA GLN A 35 1.87 11.85 3.69
C GLN A 35 2.80 11.80 2.49
N GLN A 36 2.71 12.81 1.63
CA GLN A 36 3.64 12.99 0.55
C GLN A 36 5.07 13.11 1.11
N GLY A 37 5.99 12.33 0.57
CA GLY A 37 7.38 12.28 1.02
C GLY A 37 7.69 11.21 2.07
N ASP A 38 6.69 10.49 2.60
CA ASP A 38 6.93 9.30 3.43
C ASP A 38 7.68 8.22 2.61
N ASP A 39 8.63 7.53 3.25
CA ASP A 39 9.20 6.28 2.72
C ASP A 39 8.41 5.12 3.29
N VAL A 40 7.73 4.36 2.44
CA VAL A 40 6.71 3.38 2.82
C VAL A 40 7.20 1.96 2.51
N GLU A 41 7.04 1.06 3.47
CA GLU A 41 7.12 -0.40 3.30
C GLU A 41 5.77 -1.05 3.64
N LEU A 42 5.16 -1.72 2.66
CA LEU A 42 4.00 -2.59 2.86
C LEU A 42 4.48 -4.04 2.85
N ARG A 43 4.42 -4.70 4.00
CA ARG A 43 4.82 -6.10 4.19
C ARG A 43 3.61 -6.99 4.09
N TRP A 44 3.49 -7.70 2.99
CA TRP A 44 2.36 -8.52 2.62
C TRP A 44 2.55 -9.97 3.05
N SER A 45 1.52 -10.54 3.67
CA SER A 45 1.27 -11.98 3.74
C SER A 45 -0.10 -12.30 3.14
N SER A 46 -0.29 -13.55 2.71
CA SER A 46 -1.57 -14.00 2.16
C SER A 46 -1.86 -15.46 2.47
N ASP A 47 -3.14 -15.81 2.62
CA ASP A 47 -3.62 -17.19 2.74
C ASP A 47 -3.65 -17.96 1.40
N LYS A 48 -3.40 -17.28 0.27
CA LYS A 48 -3.31 -17.89 -1.06
C LYS A 48 -2.22 -17.22 -1.91
N PRO A 49 -1.64 -17.92 -2.90
CA PRO A 49 -0.78 -17.29 -3.88
C PRO A 49 -1.53 -16.22 -4.69
N MET A 50 -0.94 -15.04 -4.83
CA MET A 50 -1.43 -13.96 -5.70
C MET A 50 -0.28 -13.04 -6.11
N GLU A 51 -0.49 -12.32 -7.20
CA GLU A 51 0.33 -11.18 -7.60
C GLU A 51 -0.44 -9.91 -7.24
N LEU A 52 0.19 -8.96 -6.55
CA LEU A 52 -0.41 -7.70 -6.16
C LEU A 52 0.21 -6.58 -6.99
N HIS A 53 -0.61 -5.69 -7.51
CA HIS A 53 -0.19 -4.48 -8.22
C HIS A 53 -0.64 -3.24 -7.45
N LEU A 54 0.32 -2.38 -7.09
CA LEU A 54 0.03 -1.03 -6.64
C LEU A 54 -0.02 -0.11 -7.86
N HIS A 55 -1.24 0.22 -8.27
CA HIS A 55 -1.46 1.17 -9.35
C HIS A 55 -0.88 2.55 -9.01
N GLY A 56 -0.51 3.32 -10.03
CA GLY A 56 0.08 4.66 -9.87
C GLY A 56 1.59 4.64 -9.58
N TYR A 57 2.07 3.70 -8.77
CA TYR A 57 3.51 3.49 -8.54
C TYR A 57 4.12 2.40 -9.43
N ASP A 58 3.29 1.60 -10.10
CA ASP A 58 3.68 0.49 -10.97
C ASP A 58 4.59 -0.53 -10.27
N ILE A 59 4.18 -0.95 -9.07
CA ILE A 59 4.91 -1.91 -8.25
C ILE A 59 4.11 -3.20 -8.19
N GLU A 60 4.73 -4.30 -8.63
CA GLU A 60 4.17 -5.64 -8.58
C GLU A 60 4.96 -6.55 -7.63
N VAL A 61 4.25 -7.34 -6.82
CA VAL A 61 4.87 -8.36 -5.96
C VAL A 61 4.07 -9.65 -5.97
N LYS A 62 4.77 -10.78 -5.87
CA LYS A 62 4.14 -12.10 -5.68
C LYS A 62 4.17 -12.48 -4.21
N VAL A 63 3.01 -12.76 -3.64
CA VAL A 63 2.86 -13.17 -2.24
C VAL A 63 2.17 -14.53 -2.15
N SER A 64 2.58 -15.36 -1.20
CA SER A 64 1.96 -16.65 -0.91
C SER A 64 2.05 -16.98 0.59
N PRO A 65 1.37 -18.03 1.08
CA PRO A 65 1.45 -18.42 2.49
C PRO A 65 2.88 -18.75 2.95
N GLN A 66 3.73 -19.21 2.05
CA GLN A 66 5.12 -19.59 2.33
C GLN A 66 6.11 -18.47 2.00
N ALA A 67 5.69 -17.46 1.23
CA ALA A 67 6.56 -16.38 0.77
C ALA A 67 5.85 -15.02 0.93
N PRO A 68 6.03 -14.35 2.08
CA PRO A 68 5.68 -12.94 2.25
C PRO A 68 6.46 -12.05 1.27
N ALA A 69 5.91 -10.89 0.96
CA ALA A 69 6.50 -9.93 0.02
C ALA A 69 6.50 -8.50 0.57
N VAL A 70 7.34 -7.62 0.02
CA VAL A 70 7.42 -6.22 0.42
C VAL A 70 7.28 -5.31 -0.79
N MET A 71 6.36 -4.35 -0.72
CA MET A 71 6.35 -3.17 -1.60
C MET A 71 7.05 -2.03 -0.88
N SER A 72 8.12 -1.48 -1.46
CA SER A 72 8.85 -0.33 -0.91
C SER A 72 8.84 0.81 -1.91
N PHE A 73 8.42 2.00 -1.48
CA PHE A 73 8.31 3.17 -2.34
C PHE A 73 8.34 4.47 -1.53
N LYS A 74 8.77 5.55 -2.19
CA LYS A 74 8.59 6.90 -1.66
C LYS A 74 7.23 7.43 -2.11
N ALA A 75 6.39 7.88 -1.19
CA ALA A 75 5.07 8.41 -1.47
C ALA A 75 5.13 9.80 -2.11
N ASN A 76 5.63 9.92 -3.34
CA ASN A 76 5.87 11.19 -4.03
C ASN A 76 4.69 11.66 -4.91
N ILE A 77 3.75 10.78 -5.25
CA ILE A 77 2.57 11.10 -6.06
C ILE A 77 1.35 11.22 -5.11
N PRO A 78 0.76 12.41 -4.93
CA PRO A 78 -0.47 12.57 -4.18
C PRO A 78 -1.65 11.95 -4.96
N GLY A 79 -2.62 11.38 -4.24
CA GLY A 79 -3.78 10.75 -4.85
C GLY A 79 -4.24 9.49 -4.14
N ARG A 80 -5.20 8.78 -4.76
CA ARG A 80 -5.77 7.53 -4.27
C ARG A 80 -5.50 6.41 -5.27
N PHE A 81 -4.83 5.37 -4.82
CA PHE A 81 -4.28 4.30 -5.65
C PHE A 81 -4.75 2.94 -5.15
N PRO A 82 -5.37 2.11 -6.01
CA PRO A 82 -5.73 0.76 -5.62
C PRO A 82 -4.50 -0.16 -5.56
N VAL A 83 -4.52 -1.08 -4.59
CA VAL A 83 -3.73 -2.31 -4.58
C VAL A 83 -4.66 -3.45 -4.94
N GLU A 84 -4.42 -4.11 -6.07
CA GLU A 84 -5.30 -5.13 -6.63
C GLU A 84 -4.55 -6.43 -6.89
N PRO A 85 -5.21 -7.60 -6.77
CA PRO A 85 -4.68 -8.84 -7.30
C PRO A 85 -4.58 -8.78 -8.84
N HIS A 86 -3.38 -8.91 -9.39
CA HIS A 86 -3.12 -9.03 -10.82
C HIS A 86 -3.62 -10.42 -11.28
N GLY A 87 -4.56 -10.45 -12.23
CA GLY A 87 -5.08 -11.68 -12.83
C GLY A 87 -5.71 -11.46 -14.19
N GLN A 88 -5.38 -12.34 -15.14
CA GLN A 88 -5.89 -12.36 -16.52
C GLN A 88 -7.26 -13.07 -16.59
N GLY A 89 -8.27 -12.57 -15.88
CA GLY A 89 -9.60 -13.19 -15.86
C GLY A 89 -10.71 -12.17 -15.70
N LEU A 90 -11.85 -12.41 -16.36
CA LEU A 90 -13.07 -11.56 -16.40
C LEU A 90 -13.77 -11.38 -15.04
N GLY A 91 -13.13 -11.74 -13.93
CA GLY A 91 -13.69 -11.69 -12.58
C GLY A 91 -13.10 -10.53 -11.78
N HIS A 92 -13.84 -9.41 -11.75
CA HIS A 92 -13.73 -8.27 -10.83
C HIS A 92 -12.36 -8.05 -10.15
N HIS A 93 -11.55 -7.17 -10.73
CA HIS A 93 -10.39 -6.53 -10.10
C HIS A 93 -10.82 -5.70 -8.88
N ARG A 94 -11.13 -6.35 -7.76
CA ARG A 94 -11.50 -5.64 -6.53
C ARG A 94 -10.22 -5.34 -5.75
N PRO A 95 -9.97 -4.05 -5.44
CA PRO A 95 -8.88 -3.68 -4.55
C PRO A 95 -8.96 -4.43 -3.22
N VAL A 96 -7.81 -4.92 -2.76
CA VAL A 96 -7.66 -5.41 -1.39
C VAL A 96 -7.41 -4.24 -0.43
N LEU A 97 -6.83 -3.15 -0.94
CA LEU A 97 -6.50 -1.94 -0.19
C LEU A 97 -6.48 -0.73 -1.14
N TYR A 98 -6.79 0.45 -0.63
CA TYR A 98 -6.47 1.72 -1.25
C TYR A 98 -5.35 2.43 -0.49
N LEU A 99 -4.36 2.93 -1.21
CA LEU A 99 -3.37 3.87 -0.71
C LEU A 99 -3.84 5.29 -1.00
N GLU A 100 -3.93 6.14 0.02
CA GLU A 100 -4.12 7.58 -0.13
C GLU A 100 -2.85 8.32 0.30
N VAL A 101 -2.28 9.09 -0.62
CA VAL A 101 -1.14 9.97 -0.37
C VAL A 101 -1.66 11.40 -0.29
N HIS A 102 -1.58 11.98 0.91
CA HIS A 102 -2.03 13.34 1.19
C HIS A 102 -0.87 14.34 1.07
N PRO A 103 -1.08 15.53 0.45
CA PRO A 103 -0.09 16.61 0.45
C PRO A 103 0.34 17.06 1.85
#